data_AF-A0A352SWT1-F1
#
_entry.id   AF-A0A352SWT1-F1
#
_cell.length_a   1.000
_cell.length_b   1.000
_cell.length_c   1.000
_cell.angle_alpha   90.00
_cell.angle_beta   90.00
_cell.angle_gamma   90.00
#
_symmetry.space_group_name_H-M   'P 1'
#
loop_
_entity.id
_entity.type
_entity.pdbx_description
1 polymer ?
#
loop_
_entity_poly.entity_id
_entity_poly.type
_entity_poly.pdbx_seq_one_letter_code
_entity_poly.pdbx_strand_id
1 'polypeptide(L)'
;CLEFDINELRKLCKEDAKVSFYFASYIADKLLVRSYRMSESLNYSLDIRLASFVLQHQQKGIYNIPHTDVSEYMNVSYRHVLYVIKKFCELGILTK
;
A
#
# COMPACT_ATOMS: atom_id res chain seq x y z
N CYS A 1 -13.52 13.27 -10.54
CA CYS A 1 -13.77 12.91 -9.13
C CYS A 1 -15.25 13.09 -8.84
N LEU A 2 -15.85 12.15 -8.11
CA LEU A 2 -17.16 12.37 -7.49
C LEU A 2 -16.90 12.96 -6.11
N GLU A 3 -17.55 14.07 -5.81
CA GLU A 3 -17.54 14.70 -4.49
C GLU A 3 -18.88 14.44 -3.83
N PHE A 4 -18.86 14.07 -2.55
CA PHE A 4 -20.06 13.86 -1.75
C PHE A 4 -20.17 14.96 -0.71
N ASP A 5 -21.34 15.58 -0.59
CA ASP A 5 -21.63 16.49 0.51
C ASP A 5 -21.64 15.68 1.82
N ILE A 6 -20.77 16.05 2.75
CA ILE A 6 -20.60 15.33 4.02
C ILE A 6 -21.83 15.43 4.92
N ASN A 7 -22.61 16.50 4.83
CA ASN A 7 -23.84 16.67 5.59
C ASN A 7 -24.95 15.79 5.04
N GLU A 8 -25.06 15.69 3.71
CA GLU A 8 -25.98 14.78 3.05
C GLU A 8 -25.64 13.32 3.38
N LEU A 9 -24.35 12.96 3.31
CA LEU A 9 -23.88 11.63 3.70
C LEU A 9 -24.20 11.31 5.16
N ARG A 10 -23.99 12.27 6.08
CA ARG A 10 -24.32 12.11 7.50
C ARG A 10 -25.82 11.91 7.71
N LYS A 11 -26.67 12.57 6.92
CA LYS A 11 -28.11 12.37 6.96
C LYS A 11 -28.46 10.95 6.50
N LEU A 12 -27.94 10.51 5.36
CA LEU A 12 -28.16 9.17 4.82
C LEU A 12 -27.73 8.06 5.80
N CYS A 13 -26.57 8.20 6.44
CA CYS A 13 -26.13 7.25 7.46
C CYS A 13 -27.09 7.17 8.66
N LYS A 14 -27.71 8.28 9.05
CA LYS A 14 -28.68 8.29 10.16
C LYS A 14 -30.02 7.66 9.78
N GLU A 15 -30.41 7.74 8.51
CA GLU A 15 -31.70 7.28 8.01
C GLU A 15 -31.68 5.82 7.58
N ASP A 16 -30.54 5.30 7.09
CA ASP A 16 -30.41 3.92 6.62
C ASP A 16 -29.24 3.17 7.30
N ALA A 17 -29.58 2.15 8.08
CA ALA A 17 -28.62 1.28 8.75
C ALA A 17 -27.70 0.52 7.78
N LYS A 18 -28.15 0.18 6.56
CA LYS A 18 -27.32 -0.49 5.54
C LYS A 18 -26.24 0.45 5.02
N VAL A 19 -26.58 1.72 4.81
CA VAL A 19 -25.61 2.75 4.38
C VAL A 19 -24.56 2.96 5.48
N SER A 20 -25.00 3.10 6.74
CA SER A 20 -24.10 3.19 7.89
C SER A 20 -23.15 1.99 7.97
N PHE A 21 -23.69 0.77 7.87
CA PHE A 21 -22.90 -0.45 7.92
C PHE A 21 -21.88 -0.51 6.79
N TYR A 22 -22.27 -0.17 5.56
CA TYR A 22 -21.36 -0.13 4.41
C TYR A 22 -20.14 0.77 4.67
N PHE A 23 -20.35 2.01 5.12
CA PHE A 23 -19.24 2.91 5.39
C PHE A 23 -18.39 2.47 6.59
N ALA A 24 -19.02 1.96 7.65
CA ALA A 24 -18.30 1.45 8.81
C ALA A 24 -17.40 0.27 8.42
N SER A 25 -17.92 -0.71 7.68
CA SER A 25 -17.15 -1.85 7.17
C SER A 25 -16.03 -1.40 6.23
N TYR A 26 -16.33 -0.49 5.29
CA TYR A 26 -15.32 0.02 4.37
C TYR A 26 -14.16 0.70 5.10
N ILE A 27 -14.45 1.55 6.08
CA ILE A 27 -13.42 2.22 6.89
C ILE A 27 -12.65 1.20 7.72
N ALA A 28 -13.33 0.23 8.33
CA ALA A 28 -12.69 -0.85 9.08
C ALA A 28 -11.72 -1.64 8.21
N ASP A 29 -12.10 -2.01 7.00
CA ASP A 29 -11.22 -2.71 6.04
C ASP A 29 -9.99 -1.86 5.70
N LYS A 30 -10.17 -0.56 5.44
CA LYS A 30 -9.04 0.35 5.18
C LYS A 30 -8.11 0.48 6.39
N LEU A 31 -8.64 0.47 7.60
CA LEU A 31 -7.86 0.49 8.84
C LEU A 31 -7.10 -0.82 9.04
N LEU A 32 -7.74 -1.97 8.84
CA LEU A 32 -7.11 -3.29 8.95
C LEU A 32 -5.94 -3.44 7.98
N VAL A 33 -6.12 -3.03 6.72
CA VAL A 33 -5.05 -3.05 5.73
C VAL A 33 -3.86 -2.17 6.15
N ARG A 34 -4.12 -1.01 6.79
CA ARG A 34 -3.04 -0.16 7.35
C ARG A 34 -2.34 -0.84 8.52
N SER A 35 -3.09 -1.45 9.45
CA SER A 35 -2.54 -2.18 10.59
C SER A 35 -1.68 -3.36 10.16
N TYR A 36 -2.11 -4.10 9.13
CA TYR A 36 -1.32 -5.19 8.55
C TYR A 36 0.01 -4.68 7.99
N ARG A 37 0.00 -3.63 7.17
CA ARG A 37 1.23 -3.03 6.63
C ARG A 37 2.16 -2.52 7.72
N MET A 38 1.61 -1.92 8.79
CA MET A 38 2.39 -1.50 9.94
C MET A 38 3.07 -2.71 10.62
N SER A 39 2.29 -3.77 10.86
CA SER A 39 2.82 -5.03 11.40
C SER A 39 3.92 -5.60 10.50
N GLU A 40 3.73 -5.65 9.18
CA GLU A 40 4.77 -6.11 8.26
C GLU A 40 6.04 -5.24 8.35
N SER A 41 5.89 -3.92 8.46
CA SER A 41 7.03 -3.00 8.57
C SER A 41 7.85 -3.19 9.85
N LEU A 42 7.21 -3.65 10.93
CA LEU A 42 7.85 -3.95 12.21
C LEU A 42 8.47 -5.34 12.23
N ASN A 43 7.85 -6.31 11.55
CA ASN A 43 8.26 -7.72 11.62
C ASN A 43 9.20 -8.14 10.48
N TYR A 44 9.22 -7.43 9.36
CA TYR A 44 10.02 -7.77 8.19
C TYR A 44 10.96 -6.64 7.77
N SER A 45 12.18 -7.02 7.42
CA SER A 45 13.18 -6.12 6.86
C SER A 45 12.73 -5.53 5.52
N LEU A 46 13.33 -4.40 5.14
CA LEU A 46 12.97 -3.68 3.91
C LEU A 46 13.17 -4.55 2.66
N ASP A 47 14.19 -5.42 2.63
CA ASP A 47 14.42 -6.32 1.51
C ASP A 47 13.30 -7.36 1.35
N ILE A 48 12.84 -7.97 2.44
CA ILE A 48 11.68 -8.89 2.37
C ILE A 48 10.44 -8.15 1.85
N ARG A 49 10.14 -6.97 2.40
CA ARG A 49 8.96 -6.19 1.99
C ARG A 49 9.04 -5.73 0.53
N LEU A 50 10.23 -5.29 0.09
CA LEU A 50 10.43 -4.85 -1.29
C LEU A 50 10.35 -6.01 -2.29
N ALA A 51 10.86 -7.20 -1.94
CA ALA A 51 10.69 -8.40 -2.76
C ALA A 51 9.21 -8.76 -2.93
N SER A 52 8.45 -8.79 -1.82
CA SER A 52 7.00 -9.02 -1.85
C SER A 52 6.27 -7.99 -2.70
N PHE A 53 6.62 -6.71 -2.57
CA PHE A 53 6.03 -5.63 -3.36
C PHE A 53 6.28 -5.80 -4.87
N VAL A 54 7.52 -6.11 -5.25
CA VAL A 54 7.90 -6.36 -6.65
C VAL A 54 7.10 -7.54 -7.22
N LEU A 55 6.97 -8.65 -6.48
CA LEU A 55 6.20 -9.82 -6.91
C LEU A 55 4.70 -9.53 -7.07
N GLN A 56 4.14 -8.68 -6.22
CA GLN A 56 2.72 -8.28 -6.28
C GLN A 56 2.41 -7.34 -7.44
N HIS A 57 3.36 -6.46 -7.81
CA HIS A 57 3.13 -5.39 -8.79
C HIS A 57 3.78 -5.64 -10.15
N GLN A 58 4.58 -6.70 -10.29
CA GLN A 58 5.10 -7.09 -11.60
C GLN A 58 3.97 -7.51 -12.54
N GLN A 59 4.18 -7.25 -13.82
CA GLN A 59 3.36 -7.81 -14.89
C GLN A 59 4.26 -8.59 -15.84
N LYS A 60 4.00 -9.89 -15.97
CA LYS A 60 4.77 -10.81 -16.85
C LYS A 60 6.29 -10.77 -16.58
N GLY A 61 6.66 -10.70 -15.31
CA GLY A 61 8.05 -10.64 -14.85
C GLY A 61 8.68 -9.25 -14.87
N ILE A 62 7.95 -8.21 -15.29
CA ILE A 62 8.45 -6.84 -15.40
C ILE A 62 7.88 -5.99 -14.27
N TYR A 63 8.76 -5.35 -13.50
CA TYR A 63 8.41 -4.39 -12.47
C TYR A 63 8.86 -2.99 -12.89
N ASN A 64 7.92 -2.04 -13.00
CA ASN A 64 8.15 -0.70 -13.56
C ASN A 64 7.63 0.44 -12.67
N ILE A 65 7.38 0.18 -11.38
CA ILE A 65 6.89 1.21 -10.46
C ILE A 65 8.03 2.20 -10.13
N PRO A 66 7.79 3.53 -10.24
CA PRO A 66 8.78 4.54 -9.88
C PRO A 66 9.29 4.36 -8.44
N HIS A 67 10.60 4.34 -8.26
CA HIS A 67 11.20 4.11 -6.94
C HIS A 67 10.90 5.23 -5.94
N THR A 68 10.54 6.43 -6.41
CA THR A 68 10.00 7.52 -5.59
C THR A 68 8.71 7.11 -4.90
N ASP A 69 7.77 6.59 -5.67
CA ASP A 69 6.44 6.18 -5.21
C ASP A 69 6.55 4.98 -4.26
N VAL A 70 7.50 4.08 -4.55
CA VAL A 70 7.82 2.94 -3.69
C VAL A 70 8.34 3.40 -2.33
N SER A 71 9.23 4.40 -2.33
CA SER A 71 9.80 4.94 -1.10
C SER A 71 8.75 5.61 -0.21
N GLU A 72 7.83 6.35 -0.83
CA GLU A 72 6.67 6.95 -0.16
C GLU A 72 5.73 5.87 0.38
N TYR A 73 5.37 4.89 -0.46
CA TYR A 73 4.50 3.77 -0.08
C TYR A 73 5.07 2.98 1.11
N MET A 74 6.38 2.71 1.11
CA MET A 74 7.05 1.92 2.14
C MET A 74 7.44 2.72 3.39
N ASN A 75 7.21 4.04 3.39
CA ASN A 75 7.63 4.97 4.45
C ASN A 75 9.14 4.86 4.77
N VAL A 76 9.98 4.80 3.74
CA VAL A 76 11.44 4.80 3.86
C VAL A 76 12.05 5.83 2.92
N SER A 77 13.29 6.25 3.17
CA SER A 77 13.93 7.19 2.24
C SER A 77 14.21 6.52 0.89
N TYR A 78 14.12 7.30 -0.18
CA TYR A 78 14.46 6.89 -1.55
C TYR A 78 15.82 6.16 -1.64
N ARG A 79 16.82 6.62 -0.88
CA ARG A 79 18.15 6.01 -0.82
C ARG A 79 18.13 4.57 -0.29
N HIS A 80 17.26 4.25 0.68
CA HIS A 80 17.14 2.88 1.18
C HIS A 80 16.52 1.95 0.14
N VAL A 81 15.52 2.42 -0.63
CA VAL A 81 14.97 1.65 -1.75
C VAL A 81 16.06 1.36 -2.78
N LEU A 82 16.82 2.37 -3.20
CA LEU A 82 17.90 2.18 -4.17
C LEU A 82 18.97 1.22 -3.68
N TYR A 83 19.33 1.27 -2.40
CA TYR A 83 20.30 0.35 -1.81
C TYR A 83 19.83 -1.11 -1.93
N VAL A 84 18.57 -1.39 -1.62
CA VAL A 84 18.02 -2.75 -1.72
C VAL A 84 17.84 -3.19 -3.17
N ILE A 85 17.37 -2.32 -4.07
CA ILE A 85 17.30 -2.63 -5.51
C ILE A 85 18.68 -2.98 -6.05
N LYS A 86 19.73 -2.22 -5.69
CA LYS A 86 21.11 -2.53 -6.07
C LYS A 86 21.52 -3.91 -5.56
N LYS A 87 21.26 -4.22 -4.29
CA LYS A 87 21.51 -5.54 -3.70
C LYS A 87 20.80 -6.66 -4.49
N PHE A 88 19.55 -6.46 -4.90
CA PHE A 88 18.83 -7.44 -5.73
C PHE A 88 19.47 -7.63 -7.11
N CYS A 89 19.95 -6.58 -7.75
CA CYS A 89 20.69 -6.70 -9.00
C CYS A 89 22.02 -7.43 -8.83
N GLU A 90 22.78 -7.12 -7.76
CA GLU A 90 24.05 -7.78 -7.44
C GLU A 90 23.86 -9.28 -7.16
N LEU A 91 22.72 -9.66 -6.58
CA LEU A 91 22.34 -11.06 -6.34
C LEU A 91 21.73 -11.76 -7.56
N GLY A 92 21.54 -11.05 -8.68
CA GLY A 92 20.89 -11.60 -9.89
C GLY A 92 19.38 -11.85 -9.73
N ILE A 93 18.75 -11.32 -8.68
CA ILE A 93 17.31 -11.44 -8.43
C ILE A 93 16.53 -10.52 -9.38
N LEU A 94 17.07 -9.32 -9.63
CA LEU A 94 16.54 -8.37 -10.60
C LEU A 94 17.57 -8.11 -11.68
N THR A 95 17.09 -7.86 -12.89
CA THR A 95 17.91 -7.39 -14.01
C THR A 95 17.26 -6.13 -14.57
N LYS A 96 18.09 -5.16 -14.96
CA LYS A 96 17.62 -3.91 -15.59
C LYS A 96 17.17 -4.15 -17.02
#